data_AF-A0A2M8NM02-F1
#
_entry.id   AF-A0A2M8NM02-F1
#
_cell.length_a   1.000
_cell.length_b   1.000
_cell.length_c   1.000
_cell.angle_alpha   90.00
_cell.angle_beta   90.00
_cell.angle_gamma   90.00
#
_symmetry.space_group_name_H-M   'P 1'
#
loop_
_entity.id
_entity.type
_entity.pdbx_description
1 polymer ?
#
loop_
_entity_poly.entity_id
_entity_poly.type
_entity_poly.pdbx_seq_one_letter_code
_entity_poly.pdbx_strand_id
1 'polypeptide(L)'
;ALTLQESGVFSLQPEMLLGLLVPAGANIELLTYVGLGVLGLGLFALLAQPLRHAHWLMVITLAAWYALGENGRLWRTLVELFPLLLWFRVPSRAWVVVALIMPLLAAYGLDRLLASKRAALAYPLIAVVALDLLLAGRGWLSWRSDWLSDGQRALASALVELSPARIYSPTYRIEQSTAAEYGLRIFGGVDPFQLQIAAEAIQLGGGMGLQGYSVVQPPLLGIVGDDPATANRAYTPEPALLAEWGVSHVVSAYPLDHPLLSQSHEPMGVVYIYESLALDSEDIALPARQFDPAMLNANHQGTLAAAALSGAGFLASLIGLIALLRRRN
;
A
#
# COMPACT_ATOMS: atom_id res chain seq x y z
N ALA A 1 -4.11 14.55 14.17
CA ALA A 1 -3.45 13.28 14.50
C ALA A 1 -4.31 12.15 13.95
N LEU A 2 -3.72 11.06 13.45
CA LEU A 2 -4.49 9.94 12.92
C LEU A 2 -5.31 9.27 14.01
N THR A 3 -6.50 8.80 13.67
CA THR A 3 -7.31 8.02 14.60
C THR A 3 -6.77 6.60 14.71
N LEU A 4 -7.16 5.89 15.78
CA LEU A 4 -6.82 4.49 15.97
C LEU A 4 -7.29 3.66 14.76
N GLN A 5 -8.53 3.89 14.31
CA GLN A 5 -9.16 3.25 13.16
C GLN A 5 -8.39 3.46 11.84
N GLU A 6 -7.85 4.66 11.63
CA GLU A 6 -7.05 4.99 10.44
C GLU A 6 -5.66 4.33 10.47
N SER A 7 -5.10 4.14 11.67
CA SER A 7 -3.77 3.56 11.84
C SER A 7 -3.76 2.03 11.84
N GLY A 8 -4.88 1.39 12.20
CA GLY A 8 -5.05 -0.06 12.17
C GLY A 8 -5.65 -0.60 10.87
N VAL A 9 -5.74 0.21 9.81
CA VAL A 9 -6.04 -0.26 8.45
C VAL A 9 -5.09 -1.41 8.09
N PHE A 10 -5.65 -2.48 7.52
CA PHE A 10 -4.99 -3.78 7.25
C PHE A 10 -4.51 -4.54 8.51
N SER A 11 -5.17 -4.39 9.64
CA SER A 11 -5.00 -5.32 10.77
C SER A 11 -5.33 -6.76 10.34
N LEU A 12 -4.51 -7.75 10.75
CA LEU A 12 -4.83 -9.14 10.49
C LEU A 12 -6.11 -9.53 11.23
N GLN A 13 -7.04 -10.17 10.52
CA GLN A 13 -8.18 -10.83 11.14
C GLN A 13 -7.72 -12.19 11.71
N PRO A 14 -8.25 -12.65 12.86
CA PRO A 14 -7.86 -13.93 13.44
C PRO A 14 -7.98 -15.11 12.47
N GLU A 15 -8.97 -15.09 11.58
CA GLU A 15 -9.22 -16.10 10.57
C GLU A 15 -8.09 -16.19 9.54
N MET A 16 -7.39 -15.08 9.28
CA MET A 16 -6.24 -15.02 8.37
C MET A 16 -5.04 -15.80 8.91
N LEU A 17 -5.00 -16.17 10.20
CA LEU A 17 -3.97 -17.06 10.74
C LEU A 17 -4.11 -18.49 10.22
N LEU A 18 -5.30 -18.90 9.74
CA LEU A 18 -5.45 -20.14 8.98
C LEU A 18 -4.60 -20.14 7.70
N GLY A 19 -4.22 -18.95 7.23
CA GLY A 19 -3.29 -18.74 6.12
C GLY A 19 -1.90 -19.33 6.34
N LEU A 20 -1.51 -19.68 7.58
CA LEU A 20 -0.30 -20.45 7.88
C LEU A 20 -0.31 -21.85 7.23
N LEU A 21 -1.50 -22.44 7.06
CA LEU A 21 -1.67 -23.79 6.53
C LEU A 21 -1.98 -23.81 5.04
N VAL A 22 -2.78 -22.85 4.59
CA VAL A 22 -3.24 -22.75 3.20
C VAL A 22 -2.97 -21.31 2.74
N PRO A 23 -2.25 -21.08 1.64
CA PRO A 23 -2.08 -19.72 1.13
C PRO A 23 -3.46 -19.14 0.82
N ALA A 24 -3.87 -18.16 1.63
CA ALA A 24 -5.17 -17.50 1.57
C ALA A 24 -4.95 -15.99 1.72
N GLY A 25 -5.75 -15.22 0.99
CA GLY A 25 -5.69 -13.75 0.98
C GLY A 25 -5.42 -13.18 -0.41
N ALA A 26 -6.29 -12.29 -0.87
CA ALA A 26 -6.10 -11.55 -2.12
C ALA A 26 -5.11 -10.38 -1.95
N ASN A 27 -4.93 -9.90 -0.71
CA ASN A 27 -4.05 -8.79 -0.40
C ASN A 27 -2.72 -9.29 0.18
N ILE A 28 -1.61 -8.85 -0.41
CA ILE A 28 -0.25 -9.22 0.00
C ILE A 28 0.09 -8.76 1.43
N GLU A 29 -0.51 -7.66 1.89
CA GLU A 29 -0.32 -7.13 3.26
C GLU A 29 -0.99 -8.02 4.32
N LEU A 30 -1.82 -8.98 3.90
CA LEU A 30 -2.56 -9.91 4.78
C LEU A 30 -2.13 -11.37 4.61
N LEU A 31 -1.11 -11.63 3.77
CA LEU A 31 -0.63 -12.98 3.52
C LEU A 31 0.18 -13.50 4.72
N THR A 32 -0.30 -14.57 5.35
CA THR A 32 0.35 -15.18 6.52
C THR A 32 1.12 -16.47 6.21
N TYR A 33 1.07 -16.95 4.98
CA TYR A 33 1.68 -18.23 4.57
C TYR A 33 3.20 -18.18 4.64
N VAL A 34 3.80 -19.17 5.31
CA VAL A 34 5.26 -19.31 5.47
C VAL A 34 5.83 -20.59 4.83
N GLY A 35 4.98 -21.39 4.19
CA GLY A 35 5.35 -22.70 3.62
C GLY A 35 5.12 -23.85 4.60
N LEU A 36 4.41 -24.90 4.17
CA LEU A 36 4.10 -26.06 5.03
C LEU A 36 5.34 -26.83 5.48
N GLY A 37 6.33 -26.99 4.59
CA GLY A 37 7.59 -27.65 4.94
C GLY A 37 8.42 -26.83 5.93
N VAL A 38 8.43 -25.50 5.78
CA VAL A 38 9.09 -24.57 6.71
C VAL A 38 8.40 -24.60 8.07
N LEU A 39 7.06 -24.56 8.09
CA LEU A 39 6.27 -24.67 9.32
C LEU A 39 6.53 -25.99 10.04
N GLY A 40 6.49 -27.12 9.32
CA GLY A 40 6.73 -28.45 9.89
C GLY A 40 8.14 -28.60 10.49
N LEU A 41 9.17 -28.14 9.78
CA LEU A 41 10.55 -28.14 10.28
C LEU A 41 10.73 -27.19 11.46
N GLY A 42 10.13 -25.99 11.42
CA GLY A 42 10.18 -25.03 12.51
C GLY A 42 9.52 -25.55 13.79
N LEU A 43 8.36 -26.19 13.66
CA LEU A 43 7.69 -26.87 14.78
C LEU A 43 8.53 -28.02 15.33
N PHE A 44 9.18 -28.81 14.46
CA PHE A 44 10.09 -29.86 14.91
C PHE A 44 11.26 -29.30 15.73
N ALA A 45 11.83 -28.15 15.34
CA ALA A 45 12.87 -27.48 16.12
C ALA A 45 12.38 -27.10 17.53
N LEU A 46 11.21 -26.48 17.61
CA LEU A 46 10.58 -26.07 18.87
C LEU A 46 10.30 -27.27 19.79
N LEU A 47 9.77 -28.37 19.24
CA LEU A 47 9.47 -29.58 20.02
C LEU A 47 10.74 -30.34 20.45
N ALA A 48 11.79 -30.34 19.61
CA ALA A 48 13.02 -31.05 19.91
C ALA A 48 13.87 -30.34 20.97
N GLN A 49 13.84 -29.00 21.03
CA GLN A 49 14.64 -28.19 21.96
C GLN A 49 13.84 -26.97 22.48
N PRO A 50 12.75 -27.18 23.26
CA PRO A 50 11.81 -26.11 23.60
C PRO A 50 12.45 -24.97 24.39
N LEU A 51 13.30 -25.27 25.37
CA LEU A 51 13.96 -24.26 26.20
C LEU A 51 14.95 -23.40 25.39
N ARG A 52 15.64 -24.01 24.41
CA ARG A 52 16.60 -23.29 23.57
C ARG A 52 15.91 -22.30 22.65
N HIS A 53 14.74 -22.66 22.13
CA HIS A 53 14.02 -21.87 21.13
C HIS A 53 12.81 -21.11 21.70
N ALA A 54 12.58 -21.14 23.02
CA ALA A 54 11.48 -20.46 23.69
C ALA A 54 11.44 -18.95 23.39
N HIS A 55 12.61 -18.30 23.30
CA HIS A 55 12.69 -16.89 22.96
C HIS A 55 12.18 -16.59 21.55
N TRP A 56 12.47 -17.46 20.56
CA TRP A 56 11.93 -17.29 19.21
C TRP A 56 10.42 -17.47 19.17
N LEU A 57 9.89 -18.45 19.90
CA LEU A 57 8.44 -18.64 20.02
C LEU A 57 7.77 -17.41 20.66
N MET A 58 8.38 -16.84 21.70
CA MET A 58 7.91 -15.59 22.31
C MET A 58 7.88 -14.44 21.30
N VAL A 59 8.96 -14.24 20.53
CA VAL A 59 9.02 -13.18 19.52
C VAL A 59 7.98 -13.38 18.41
N ILE A 60 7.81 -14.61 17.91
CA ILE A 60 6.77 -14.94 16.92
C ILE A 60 5.38 -14.62 17.48
N THR A 61 5.12 -15.02 18.73
CA THR A 61 3.81 -14.82 19.37
C THR A 61 3.51 -13.33 19.54
N LEU A 62 4.49 -12.55 19.99
CA LEU A 62 4.35 -11.10 20.15
C LEU A 62 4.16 -10.40 18.79
N ALA A 63 4.92 -10.79 17.76
CA ALA A 63 4.79 -10.23 16.43
C ALA A 63 3.41 -10.55 15.81
N ALA A 64 2.96 -11.81 15.92
CA ALA A 64 1.63 -12.23 15.48
C ALA A 64 0.52 -11.49 16.24
N TRP A 65 0.65 -11.33 17.56
CA TRP A 65 -0.32 -10.60 18.37
C TRP A 65 -0.36 -9.10 18.06
N TYR A 66 0.79 -8.51 17.75
CA TYR A 66 0.87 -7.12 17.27
C TYR A 66 0.23 -6.98 15.89
N ALA A 67 0.47 -7.94 14.99
CA ALA A 67 -0.04 -7.94 13.62
C ALA A 67 -1.58 -8.02 13.54
N LEU A 68 -2.24 -8.53 14.59
CA LEU A 68 -3.70 -8.44 14.73
C LEU A 68 -4.23 -7.00 14.87
N GLY A 69 -3.36 -6.02 15.14
CA GLY A 69 -3.71 -4.59 15.17
C GLY A 69 -4.93 -4.29 16.03
N GLU A 70 -5.98 -3.74 15.41
CA GLU A 70 -7.27 -3.42 16.05
C GLU A 70 -8.02 -4.65 16.58
N ASN A 71 -7.86 -5.79 15.91
CA ASN A 71 -8.43 -7.06 16.34
C ASN A 71 -7.69 -7.64 17.57
N GLY A 72 -6.45 -7.16 17.82
CA GLY A 72 -5.64 -7.52 18.98
C GLY A 72 -5.82 -6.59 20.18
N ARG A 73 -5.35 -7.01 21.35
CA ARG A 73 -5.23 -6.13 22.54
C ARG A 73 -3.86 -5.46 22.61
N LEU A 74 -2.80 -6.16 22.19
CA LEU A 74 -1.42 -5.69 22.33
C LEU A 74 -1.20 -4.35 21.62
N TRP A 75 -1.56 -4.25 20.34
CA TRP A 75 -1.35 -3.04 19.56
C TRP A 75 -2.14 -1.84 20.13
N ARG A 76 -3.42 -2.03 20.49
CA ARG A 76 -4.25 -0.99 21.13
C ARG A 76 -3.61 -0.44 22.40
N THR A 77 -3.21 -1.32 23.31
CA THR A 77 -2.56 -0.92 24.57
C THR A 77 -1.23 -0.19 24.31
N LEU A 78 -0.44 -0.64 23.32
CA LEU A 78 0.83 0.01 22.97
C LEU A 78 0.62 1.41 22.38
N VAL A 79 -0.38 1.59 21.51
CA VAL A 79 -0.73 2.88 20.92
C VAL A 79 -1.28 3.86 21.97
N GLU A 80 -2.08 3.38 22.92
CA GLU A 80 -2.57 4.17 24.05
C GLU A 80 -1.42 4.66 24.94
N LEU A 81 -0.42 3.81 25.20
CA LEU A 81 0.76 4.15 26.00
C LEU A 81 1.76 5.02 25.24
N PHE A 82 1.93 4.79 23.93
CA PHE A 82 2.90 5.48 23.09
C PHE A 82 2.24 5.92 21.77
N PRO A 83 1.56 7.09 21.75
CA PRO A 83 0.80 7.57 20.58
C PRO A 83 1.63 7.78 19.31
N LEU A 84 2.97 7.87 19.42
CA LEU A 84 3.86 7.91 18.26
C LEU A 84 3.79 6.62 17.42
N LEU A 85 3.27 5.51 17.96
CA LEU A 85 3.01 4.30 17.18
C LEU A 85 1.92 4.47 16.12
N LEU A 86 1.06 5.48 16.23
CA LEU A 86 0.06 5.81 15.19
C LEU A 86 0.71 6.17 13.85
N TRP A 87 2.01 6.51 13.85
CA TRP A 87 2.76 6.79 12.62
C TRP A 87 3.17 5.50 11.89
N PHE A 88 3.30 4.38 12.62
CA PHE A 88 3.53 3.06 12.05
C PHE A 88 2.21 2.43 11.62
N ARG A 89 1.69 2.89 10.48
CA ARG A 89 0.50 2.35 9.84
C ARG A 89 0.73 0.89 9.42
N VAL A 90 -0.36 0.14 9.28
CA VAL A 90 -0.37 -1.26 8.79
C VAL A 90 0.26 -2.22 9.80
N PRO A 91 -0.43 -2.55 10.91
CA PRO A 91 0.08 -3.44 11.94
C PRO A 91 0.49 -4.82 11.41
N SER A 92 -0.20 -5.32 10.38
CA SER A 92 0.10 -6.63 9.76
C SER A 92 1.54 -6.77 9.28
N ARG A 93 2.25 -5.67 8.98
CA ARG A 93 3.66 -5.69 8.58
C ARG A 93 4.60 -6.26 9.65
N ALA A 94 4.20 -6.27 10.91
CA ALA A 94 4.93 -6.99 11.95
C ALA A 94 5.09 -8.49 11.64
N TRP A 95 4.23 -9.05 10.77
CA TRP A 95 4.36 -10.42 10.27
C TRP A 95 5.69 -10.70 9.54
N VAL A 96 6.38 -9.67 9.03
CA VAL A 96 7.73 -9.82 8.46
C VAL A 96 8.71 -10.46 9.45
N VAL A 97 8.53 -10.20 10.75
CA VAL A 97 9.35 -10.80 11.82
C VAL A 97 9.11 -12.31 11.89
N VAL A 98 7.85 -12.75 11.77
CA VAL A 98 7.49 -14.18 11.71
C VAL A 98 8.09 -14.81 10.46
N ALA A 99 7.95 -14.15 9.30
CA ALA A 99 8.48 -14.63 8.03
C ALA A 99 10.03 -14.78 8.02
N LEU A 100 10.76 -14.01 8.83
CA LEU A 100 12.22 -14.13 8.98
C LEU A 100 12.63 -15.22 9.98
N ILE A 101 11.92 -15.36 11.11
CA ILE A 101 12.25 -16.33 12.16
C ILE A 101 11.88 -17.76 11.74
N MET A 102 10.80 -17.94 11.00
CA MET A 102 10.32 -19.27 10.62
C MET A 102 11.33 -20.07 9.78
N PRO A 103 11.97 -19.52 8.73
CA PRO A 103 13.06 -20.19 8.02
C PRO A 103 14.26 -20.53 8.91
N LEU A 104 14.60 -19.66 9.87
CA LEU A 104 15.67 -19.92 10.83
C LEU A 104 15.33 -21.12 11.73
N LEU A 105 14.12 -21.18 12.28
CA LEU A 105 13.65 -22.34 13.05
C LEU A 105 13.60 -23.60 12.18
N ALA A 106 13.16 -23.49 10.93
CA ALA A 106 13.17 -24.61 9.99
C ALA A 106 14.58 -25.16 9.75
N ALA A 107 15.58 -24.29 9.62
CA ALA A 107 16.98 -24.70 9.50
C ALA A 107 17.47 -25.48 10.73
N TYR A 108 17.17 -24.99 11.95
CA TYR A 108 17.48 -25.74 13.18
C TYR A 108 16.76 -27.09 13.24
N GLY A 109 15.50 -27.13 12.81
CA GLY A 109 14.71 -28.35 12.76
C GLY A 109 15.31 -29.37 11.79
N LEU A 110 15.74 -28.90 10.62
CA LEU A 110 16.39 -29.72 9.61
C LEU A 110 17.72 -30.30 10.10
N ASP A 111 18.60 -29.46 10.66
CA ASP A 111 19.88 -29.89 11.25
C ASP A 111 19.65 -30.98 12.31
N ARG A 112 18.68 -30.76 13.20
CA ARG A 112 18.36 -31.73 14.25
C ARG A 112 17.78 -33.03 13.69
N LEU A 113 16.96 -32.96 12.64
CA LEU A 113 16.35 -34.13 12.02
C LEU A 113 17.40 -34.98 11.30
N LEU A 114 18.33 -34.34 10.58
CA LEU A 114 19.46 -34.99 9.92
C LEU A 114 20.42 -35.64 10.92
N ALA A 115 20.62 -35.02 12.10
CA ALA A 115 21.41 -35.60 13.18
C ALA A 115 20.67 -36.72 13.98
N SER A 116 19.42 -37.02 13.64
CA SER A 116 18.60 -38.01 14.35
C SER A 116 18.59 -39.37 13.63
N LYS A 117 18.12 -40.42 14.32
CA LYS A 117 17.84 -41.73 13.69
C LYS A 117 16.77 -41.66 12.59
N ARG A 118 16.05 -40.54 12.47
CA ARG A 118 14.99 -40.29 11.50
C ARG A 118 15.43 -39.37 10.36
N ALA A 119 16.73 -39.28 10.07
CA ALA A 119 17.28 -38.45 8.99
C ALA A 119 16.58 -38.65 7.65
N ALA A 120 16.08 -39.86 7.36
CA ALA A 120 15.30 -40.14 6.16
C ALA A 120 14.03 -39.28 5.99
N LEU A 121 13.43 -38.81 7.10
CA LEU A 121 12.27 -37.90 7.06
C LEU A 121 12.63 -36.47 6.65
N ALA A 122 13.91 -36.10 6.64
CA ALA A 122 14.34 -34.78 6.21
C ALA A 122 14.16 -34.59 4.70
N TYR A 123 14.45 -35.62 3.90
CA TYR A 123 14.35 -35.55 2.43
C TYR A 123 12.94 -35.24 1.90
N PRO A 124 11.85 -35.90 2.35
CA PRO A 124 10.51 -35.51 1.91
C PRO A 124 10.13 -34.10 2.38
N LEU A 125 10.57 -33.64 3.56
CA LEU A 125 10.33 -32.26 4.00
C LEU A 125 11.09 -31.24 3.14
N ILE A 126 12.34 -31.51 2.78
CA ILE A 126 13.09 -30.70 1.81
C ILE A 126 12.39 -30.69 0.46
N ALA A 127 11.91 -31.83 -0.03
CA ALA A 127 11.18 -31.92 -1.29
C ALA A 127 9.88 -31.10 -1.26
N VAL A 128 9.15 -31.10 -0.13
CA VAL A 128 7.97 -30.24 0.06
C VAL A 128 8.35 -28.76 0.02
N VAL A 129 9.42 -28.34 0.70
CA VAL A 129 9.90 -26.95 0.63
C VAL A 129 10.30 -26.57 -0.79
N ALA A 130 11.04 -27.43 -1.48
CA ALA A 130 11.48 -27.18 -2.86
C ALA A 130 10.29 -27.10 -3.83
N LEU A 131 9.30 -27.97 -3.68
CA LEU A 131 8.07 -27.95 -4.47
C LEU A 131 7.26 -26.69 -4.20
N ASP A 132 7.10 -26.30 -2.93
CA ASP A 132 6.38 -25.08 -2.54
C ASP A 132 7.06 -23.84 -3.13
N LEU A 133 8.38 -23.71 -3.01
CA LEU A 133 9.16 -22.64 -3.63
C LEU A 133 9.07 -22.64 -5.16
N LEU A 134 9.02 -23.82 -5.80
CA LEU A 134 8.85 -23.92 -7.25
C LEU A 134 7.47 -23.44 -7.68
N LEU A 135 6.41 -23.84 -6.97
CA LEU A 135 5.04 -23.44 -7.27
C LEU A 135 4.83 -21.94 -7.01
N ALA A 136 5.26 -21.44 -5.85
CA ALA A 136 5.20 -20.03 -5.51
C ALA A 136 6.05 -19.21 -6.49
N GLY A 137 7.31 -19.59 -6.69
CA GLY A 137 8.23 -18.91 -7.60
C GLY A 137 7.74 -18.88 -9.05
N ARG A 138 7.11 -19.96 -9.53
CA ARG A 138 6.48 -19.97 -10.87
C ARG A 138 5.40 -18.89 -10.99
N GLY A 139 4.59 -18.69 -9.96
CA GLY A 139 3.56 -17.63 -9.95
C GLY A 139 4.13 -16.21 -9.98
N TRP A 140 5.35 -16.02 -9.47
CA TRP A 140 6.05 -14.73 -9.48
C TRP A 140 6.77 -14.49 -10.82
N LEU A 141 7.27 -15.57 -11.44
CA LEU A 141 7.94 -15.53 -12.74
C LEU A 141 6.96 -15.52 -13.92
N SER A 142 5.72 -15.96 -13.73
CA SER A 142 4.72 -15.92 -14.80
C SER A 142 4.31 -14.49 -15.08
N TRP A 143 4.69 -13.97 -16.24
CA TRP A 143 4.14 -12.73 -16.77
C TRP A 143 2.64 -12.93 -17.01
N ARG A 144 1.80 -12.13 -16.36
CA ARG A 144 0.36 -12.14 -16.61
C ARG A 144 0.11 -11.15 -17.74
N SER A 145 -0.35 -11.63 -18.89
CA SER A 145 -0.79 -10.77 -19.99
C SER A 145 -2.23 -10.27 -19.79
N ASP A 146 -3.03 -11.01 -19.03
CA ASP A 146 -4.45 -10.72 -18.78
C ASP A 146 -4.65 -10.31 -17.31
N TRP A 147 -4.03 -9.20 -16.92
CA TRP A 147 -4.11 -8.66 -15.57
C TRP A 147 -5.13 -7.52 -15.44
N LEU A 148 -5.55 -6.95 -16.59
CA LEU A 148 -6.60 -5.94 -16.66
C LEU A 148 -7.97 -6.60 -16.73
N SER A 149 -8.92 -6.14 -15.93
CA SER A 149 -10.30 -6.60 -16.05
C SER A 149 -10.95 -6.13 -17.35
N ASP A 150 -11.96 -6.87 -17.84
CA ASP A 150 -12.70 -6.48 -19.04
C ASP A 150 -13.34 -5.10 -18.92
N GLY A 151 -13.79 -4.73 -17.71
CA GLY A 151 -14.32 -3.40 -17.43
C GLY A 151 -13.28 -2.29 -17.57
N GLN A 152 -12.04 -2.52 -17.08
CA GLN A 152 -10.94 -1.57 -17.26
C GLN A 152 -10.53 -1.46 -18.73
N ARG A 153 -10.45 -2.57 -19.46
CA ARG A 153 -10.17 -2.56 -20.90
C ARG A 153 -11.22 -1.78 -21.69
N ALA A 154 -12.50 -2.03 -21.41
CA ALA A 154 -13.60 -1.35 -22.09
C ALA A 154 -13.58 0.17 -21.81
N LEU A 155 -13.40 0.56 -20.54
CA LEU A 155 -13.28 1.96 -20.15
C LEU A 155 -12.07 2.64 -20.82
N ALA A 156 -10.91 1.98 -20.84
CA ALA A 156 -9.72 2.52 -21.45
C ALA A 156 -9.86 2.69 -22.97
N SER A 157 -10.46 1.71 -23.66
CA SER A 157 -10.75 1.82 -25.10
C SER A 157 -11.68 3.00 -25.40
N ALA A 158 -12.77 3.17 -24.62
CA ALA A 158 -13.67 4.31 -24.76
C ALA A 158 -12.94 5.65 -24.54
N LEU A 159 -12.06 5.72 -23.55
CA LEU A 159 -11.24 6.90 -23.31
C LEU A 159 -10.23 7.15 -24.44
N VAL A 160 -9.62 6.13 -25.03
CA VAL A 160 -8.72 6.31 -26.18
C VAL A 160 -9.47 6.90 -27.38
N GLU A 161 -10.70 6.44 -27.65
CA GLU A 161 -11.53 7.00 -28.72
C GLU A 161 -11.86 8.48 -28.49
N LEU A 162 -12.10 8.86 -27.23
CA LEU A 162 -12.34 10.26 -26.83
C LEU A 162 -11.08 11.14 -26.85
N SER A 163 -9.88 10.55 -26.95
CA SER A 163 -8.59 11.27 -27.05
C SER A 163 -8.37 12.36 -25.98
N PRO A 164 -8.51 12.07 -24.67
CA PRO A 164 -8.36 13.05 -23.62
C PRO A 164 -6.92 13.56 -23.51
N ALA A 165 -6.76 14.86 -23.28
CA ALA A 165 -5.46 15.45 -22.97
C ALA A 165 -4.91 14.96 -21.62
N ARG A 166 -5.80 14.89 -20.61
CA ARG A 166 -5.53 14.32 -19.28
C ARG A 166 -6.85 14.01 -18.57
N ILE A 167 -6.85 12.99 -17.72
CA ILE A 167 -8.04 12.46 -17.04
C ILE A 167 -7.91 12.68 -15.53
N TYR A 168 -8.92 13.26 -14.90
CA TYR A 168 -9.07 13.28 -13.45
C TYR A 168 -10.09 12.22 -13.02
N SER A 169 -9.80 11.45 -11.96
CA SER A 169 -10.75 10.45 -11.44
C SER A 169 -10.89 10.58 -9.92
N PRO A 170 -11.97 11.21 -9.42
CA PRO A 170 -12.18 11.40 -7.98
C PRO A 170 -12.31 10.08 -7.21
N THR A 171 -12.64 9.00 -7.90
CA THR A 171 -12.98 7.69 -7.36
C THR A 171 -12.10 6.56 -7.89
N TYR A 172 -10.96 6.89 -8.54
CA TYR A 172 -9.99 5.93 -9.06
C TYR A 172 -10.60 4.86 -9.98
N ARG A 173 -11.58 5.26 -10.80
CA ARG A 173 -12.28 4.32 -11.71
C ARG A 173 -11.46 3.92 -12.91
N ILE A 174 -10.52 4.76 -13.32
CA ILE A 174 -9.43 4.36 -14.20
C ILE A 174 -8.22 4.02 -13.33
N GLU A 175 -7.77 2.77 -13.37
CA GLU A 175 -6.58 2.37 -12.61
C GLU A 175 -5.33 2.96 -13.27
N GLN A 176 -4.34 3.34 -12.46
CA GLN A 176 -3.08 3.93 -12.96
C GLN A 176 -2.32 2.97 -13.88
N SER A 177 -2.39 1.67 -13.58
CA SER A 177 -1.84 0.61 -14.40
C SER A 177 -2.57 0.53 -15.76
N THR A 178 -3.92 0.56 -15.78
CA THR A 178 -4.71 0.63 -17.01
C THR A 178 -4.34 1.84 -17.85
N ALA A 179 -4.26 3.02 -17.22
CA ALA A 179 -3.91 4.24 -17.92
C ALA A 179 -2.51 4.15 -18.55
N ALA A 180 -1.53 3.59 -17.84
CA ALA A 180 -0.18 3.40 -18.36
C ALA A 180 -0.14 2.44 -19.57
N GLU A 181 -0.87 1.32 -19.51
CA GLU A 181 -0.94 0.34 -20.61
C GLU A 181 -1.53 0.96 -21.89
N TYR A 182 -2.57 1.79 -21.75
CA TYR A 182 -3.26 2.43 -22.88
C TYR A 182 -2.67 3.81 -23.26
N GLY A 183 -1.57 4.23 -22.63
CA GLY A 183 -0.95 5.55 -22.88
C GLY A 183 -1.81 6.74 -22.47
N LEU A 184 -2.80 6.54 -21.60
CA LEU A 184 -3.68 7.58 -21.07
C LEU A 184 -2.97 8.35 -19.96
N ARG A 185 -3.15 9.67 -19.95
CA ARG A 185 -2.54 10.56 -18.95
C ARG A 185 -3.53 10.84 -17.83
N ILE A 186 -3.19 10.46 -16.61
CA ILE A 186 -4.02 10.75 -15.43
C ILE A 186 -3.48 11.95 -14.63
N PHE A 187 -4.38 12.70 -14.00
CA PHE A 187 -4.10 13.77 -13.06
C PHE A 187 -4.43 13.28 -11.65
N GLY A 188 -3.43 12.74 -10.97
CA GLY A 188 -3.59 12.00 -9.72
C GLY A 188 -3.06 10.58 -9.82
N GLY A 189 -3.37 9.76 -8.83
CA GLY A 189 -2.86 8.40 -8.67
C GLY A 189 -2.22 8.18 -7.31
N VAL A 190 -1.39 7.14 -7.23
CA VAL A 190 -0.63 6.79 -6.03
C VAL A 190 0.80 7.31 -6.21
N ASP A 191 1.19 8.28 -5.39
CA ASP A 191 2.52 8.88 -5.43
C ASP A 191 3.00 9.19 -4.00
N PRO A 192 4.03 8.54 -3.46
CA PRO A 192 4.58 8.89 -2.15
C PRO A 192 5.46 10.15 -2.18
N PHE A 193 5.90 10.61 -3.35
CA PHE A 193 6.83 11.73 -3.52
C PHE A 193 6.17 12.90 -4.26
N GLN A 194 5.11 13.43 -3.67
CA GLN A 194 4.29 14.45 -4.28
C GLN A 194 4.92 15.84 -4.17
N LEU A 195 4.91 16.57 -5.27
CA LEU A 195 5.08 18.02 -5.23
C LEU A 195 3.83 18.63 -4.59
N GLN A 196 4.02 19.46 -3.55
CA GLN A 196 2.93 20.12 -2.83
C GLN A 196 1.97 20.84 -3.79
N ILE A 197 2.50 21.54 -4.80
CA ILE A 197 1.69 22.26 -5.78
C ILE A 197 0.76 21.34 -6.58
N ALA A 198 1.21 20.13 -6.94
CA ALA A 198 0.39 19.17 -7.66
C ALA A 198 -0.70 18.58 -6.74
N ALA A 199 -0.35 18.24 -5.50
CA ALA A 199 -1.30 17.75 -4.50
C ALA A 199 -2.38 18.80 -4.17
N GLU A 200 -2.00 20.08 -4.02
CA GLU A 200 -2.95 21.17 -3.80
C GLU A 200 -3.87 21.37 -4.99
N ALA A 201 -3.32 21.35 -6.22
CA ALA A 201 -4.11 21.48 -7.44
C ALA A 201 -5.13 20.36 -7.62
N ILE A 202 -4.74 19.11 -7.33
CA ILE A 202 -5.65 17.96 -7.40
C ILE A 202 -6.77 18.10 -6.38
N GLN A 203 -6.45 18.55 -5.15
CA GLN A 203 -7.45 18.71 -4.11
C GLN A 203 -8.43 19.85 -4.41
N LEU A 204 -7.91 21.04 -4.74
CA LEU A 204 -8.74 22.19 -5.10
C LEU A 204 -9.56 21.93 -6.35
N GLY A 205 -8.97 21.33 -7.39
CA GLY A 205 -9.67 20.92 -8.61
C GLY A 205 -10.70 19.81 -8.38
N GLY A 206 -10.54 19.02 -7.32
CA GLY A 206 -11.55 18.05 -6.88
C GLY A 206 -12.68 18.65 -6.05
N GLY A 207 -12.70 19.97 -5.82
CA GLY A 207 -13.65 20.64 -4.93
C GLY A 207 -13.40 20.35 -3.44
N MET A 208 -12.23 19.82 -3.10
CA MET A 208 -11.85 19.50 -1.72
C MET A 208 -11.05 20.66 -1.10
N GLY A 209 -11.26 20.88 0.19
CA GLY A 209 -10.35 21.72 0.97
C GLY A 209 -8.97 21.07 1.08
N LEU A 210 -7.92 21.90 1.27
CA LEU A 210 -6.55 21.42 1.45
C LEU A 210 -6.45 20.49 2.66
N GLN A 211 -6.36 19.20 2.38
CA GLN A 211 -5.99 18.16 3.33
C GLN A 211 -4.45 18.10 3.42
N GLY A 212 -3.96 17.64 4.56
CA GLY A 212 -2.55 17.33 4.73
C GLY A 212 -2.07 16.22 3.77
N TYR A 213 -0.86 15.72 4.01
CA TYR A 213 -0.26 14.70 3.15
C TYR A 213 -1.14 13.43 3.02
N SER A 214 -1.37 13.01 1.78
CA SER A 214 -1.99 11.74 1.40
C SER A 214 -1.13 11.07 0.34
N VAL A 215 -0.92 9.75 0.44
CA VAL A 215 -0.17 8.98 -0.57
C VAL A 215 -0.95 8.83 -1.88
N VAL A 216 -2.26 8.99 -1.81
CA VAL A 216 -3.19 8.86 -2.94
C VAL A 216 -3.79 10.24 -3.24
N GLN A 217 -3.77 10.64 -4.51
CA GLN A 217 -4.34 11.91 -4.99
C GLN A 217 -5.41 11.66 -6.08
N PRO A 218 -6.65 12.12 -5.90
CA PRO A 218 -7.17 12.83 -4.72
C PRO A 218 -7.24 11.93 -3.47
N PRO A 219 -7.21 12.50 -2.25
CA PRO A 219 -7.40 11.72 -1.02
C PRO A 219 -8.74 10.96 -1.06
N LEU A 220 -8.80 9.78 -0.46
CA LEU A 220 -10.01 8.94 -0.43
C LEU A 220 -10.93 9.35 0.74
N LEU A 221 -11.57 10.51 0.65
CA LEU A 221 -12.44 11.01 1.72
C LEU A 221 -13.82 10.34 1.68
N GLY A 222 -14.35 9.98 2.85
CA GLY A 222 -15.69 9.40 2.98
C GLY A 222 -15.85 7.99 2.39
N ILE A 223 -14.73 7.26 2.23
CA ILE A 223 -14.74 5.87 1.76
C ILE A 223 -15.54 4.96 2.71
N VAL A 224 -16.33 4.05 2.13
CA VAL A 224 -17.06 3.01 2.87
C VAL A 224 -16.35 1.67 2.68
N GLY A 225 -15.79 1.12 3.76
CA GLY A 225 -14.96 -0.08 3.69
C GLY A 225 -13.71 0.16 2.84
N ASP A 226 -13.40 -0.78 1.95
CA ASP A 226 -12.23 -0.75 1.06
C ASP A 226 -12.60 -0.41 -0.41
N ASP A 227 -13.72 0.28 -0.65
CA ASP A 227 -14.21 0.59 -2.01
C ASP A 227 -13.99 2.08 -2.40
N PRO A 228 -12.94 2.40 -3.20
CA PRO A 228 -12.69 3.75 -3.70
C PRO A 228 -13.83 4.35 -4.52
N ALA A 229 -14.75 3.55 -5.07
CA ALA A 229 -15.89 4.05 -5.83
C ALA A 229 -16.83 4.91 -4.98
N THR A 230 -16.79 4.76 -3.66
CA THR A 230 -17.59 5.53 -2.70
C THR A 230 -16.92 6.83 -2.27
N ALA A 231 -15.64 7.01 -2.58
CA ALA A 231 -14.87 8.16 -2.13
C ALA A 231 -15.34 9.47 -2.79
N ASN A 232 -15.09 10.57 -2.07
CA ASN A 232 -15.25 11.95 -2.53
C ASN A 232 -16.67 12.34 -2.99
N ARG A 233 -17.68 11.53 -2.69
CA ARG A 233 -19.07 11.74 -3.13
C ARG A 233 -19.71 13.05 -2.66
N ALA A 234 -19.18 13.61 -1.58
CA ALA A 234 -19.63 14.89 -1.03
C ALA A 234 -18.99 16.10 -1.73
N TYR A 235 -18.09 15.89 -2.69
CA TYR A 235 -17.35 16.95 -3.39
C TYR A 235 -17.65 16.91 -4.89
N THR A 236 -17.79 18.09 -5.48
CA THR A 236 -17.98 18.27 -6.91
C THR A 236 -16.67 18.79 -7.52
N PRO A 237 -16.11 18.13 -8.54
CA PRO A 237 -14.91 18.63 -9.22
C PRO A 237 -15.14 20.02 -9.81
N GLU A 238 -14.11 20.86 -9.77
CA GLU A 238 -14.07 22.24 -10.29
C GLU A 238 -13.38 22.24 -11.67
N PRO A 239 -14.15 22.16 -12.79
CA PRO A 239 -13.57 21.86 -14.10
C PRO A 239 -12.67 22.97 -14.63
N ALA A 240 -12.91 24.22 -14.23
CA ALA A 240 -12.06 25.36 -14.58
C ALA A 240 -10.64 25.21 -14.00
N LEU A 241 -10.52 24.88 -12.71
CA LEU A 241 -9.23 24.64 -12.06
C LEU A 241 -8.54 23.39 -12.62
N LEU A 242 -9.30 22.34 -12.89
CA LEU A 242 -8.75 21.12 -13.50
C LEU A 242 -8.23 21.39 -14.92
N ALA A 243 -8.91 22.23 -15.70
CA ALA A 243 -8.52 22.62 -17.04
C ALA A 243 -7.17 23.39 -17.06
N GLU A 244 -6.86 24.18 -16.02
CA GLU A 244 -5.52 24.80 -15.87
C GLU A 244 -4.38 23.75 -15.82
N TRP A 245 -4.69 22.52 -15.44
CA TRP A 245 -3.74 21.40 -15.39
C TRP A 245 -3.87 20.47 -16.60
N GLY A 246 -4.54 20.93 -17.65
CA GLY A 246 -4.75 20.21 -18.91
C GLY A 246 -5.70 19.01 -18.76
N VAL A 247 -6.53 18.98 -17.71
CA VAL A 247 -7.54 17.95 -17.54
C VAL A 247 -8.72 18.25 -18.45
N SER A 248 -8.93 17.36 -19.42
CA SER A 248 -10.04 17.44 -20.36
C SER A 248 -11.21 16.57 -19.97
N HIS A 249 -10.98 15.51 -19.19
CA HIS A 249 -11.99 14.51 -18.89
C HIS A 249 -12.01 14.16 -17.41
N VAL A 250 -13.21 13.90 -16.89
CA VAL A 250 -13.45 13.43 -15.53
C VAL A 250 -14.13 12.06 -15.57
N VAL A 251 -13.60 11.09 -14.83
CA VAL A 251 -14.17 9.74 -14.75
C VAL A 251 -14.61 9.43 -13.31
N SER A 252 -15.90 9.24 -13.09
CA SER A 252 -16.52 9.05 -11.77
C SER A 252 -17.27 7.73 -11.64
N ALA A 253 -17.53 7.31 -10.40
CA ALA A 253 -18.36 6.15 -10.05
C ALA A 253 -19.85 6.50 -9.82
N TYR A 254 -20.17 7.79 -9.89
CA TYR A 254 -21.51 8.33 -9.67
C TYR A 254 -21.73 9.53 -10.60
N PRO A 255 -23.01 9.87 -10.87
CA PRO A 255 -23.32 11.04 -11.67
C PRO A 255 -22.76 12.31 -11.02
N LEU A 256 -22.16 13.18 -11.83
CA LEU A 256 -21.72 14.51 -11.44
C LEU A 256 -22.69 15.52 -12.05
N ASP A 257 -23.15 16.46 -11.23
CA ASP A 257 -24.00 17.56 -11.68
C ASP A 257 -23.19 18.86 -11.63
N HIS A 258 -22.66 19.26 -12.78
CA HIS A 258 -21.90 20.50 -12.91
C HIS A 258 -22.08 21.11 -14.31
N PRO A 259 -22.40 22.41 -14.46
CA PRO A 259 -22.66 23.04 -15.76
C PRO A 259 -21.52 22.95 -16.78
N LEU A 260 -20.27 22.85 -16.32
CA LEU A 260 -19.08 22.72 -17.16
C LEU A 260 -18.63 21.27 -17.40
N LEU A 261 -19.43 20.27 -17.00
CA LEU A 261 -19.17 18.86 -17.29
C LEU A 261 -20.30 18.32 -18.17
N SER A 262 -19.96 17.99 -19.41
CA SER A 262 -20.88 17.31 -20.34
C SER A 262 -20.59 15.82 -20.34
N GLN A 263 -21.61 14.98 -20.19
CA GLN A 263 -21.40 13.54 -20.28
C GLN A 263 -21.04 13.15 -21.72
N SER A 264 -19.84 12.60 -21.92
CA SER A 264 -19.30 12.33 -23.26
C SER A 264 -19.56 10.91 -23.76
N HIS A 265 -20.05 10.02 -22.89
CA HIS A 265 -20.36 8.63 -23.23
C HIS A 265 -21.53 8.11 -22.38
N GLU A 266 -22.30 7.14 -22.91
CA GLU A 266 -23.30 6.40 -22.13
C GLU A 266 -22.67 5.72 -20.89
N PRO A 267 -23.34 5.67 -19.73
CA PRO A 267 -22.74 5.12 -18.52
C PRO A 267 -22.35 3.64 -18.70
N MET A 268 -21.13 3.30 -18.35
CA MET A 268 -20.61 1.93 -18.42
C MET A 268 -20.80 1.24 -17.06
N GLY A 269 -22.03 0.81 -16.80
CA GLY A 269 -22.43 0.30 -15.49
C GLY A 269 -22.47 1.41 -14.45
N VAL A 270 -21.51 1.44 -13.53
CA VAL A 270 -21.36 2.51 -12.53
C VAL A 270 -20.35 3.57 -12.92
N VAL A 271 -19.75 3.48 -14.12
CA VAL A 271 -18.71 4.42 -14.56
C VAL A 271 -19.32 5.48 -15.47
N TYR A 272 -19.04 6.75 -15.17
CA TYR A 272 -19.49 7.92 -15.91
C TYR A 272 -18.27 8.68 -16.43
N ILE A 273 -18.30 9.07 -17.70
CA ILE A 273 -17.23 9.84 -18.36
C ILE A 273 -17.80 11.21 -18.73
N TYR A 274 -17.10 12.26 -18.31
CA TYR A 274 -17.45 13.64 -18.59
C TYR A 274 -16.31 14.33 -19.33
N GLU A 275 -16.67 15.16 -20.29
CA GLU A 275 -15.80 16.13 -20.93
C GLU A 275 -15.93 17.49 -20.24
N SER A 276 -14.80 18.15 -20.01
CA SER A 276 -14.75 19.48 -19.41
C SER A 276 -14.93 20.54 -20.49
N LEU A 277 -16.04 21.27 -20.41
CA LEU A 277 -16.32 22.41 -21.29
C LEU A 277 -15.45 23.64 -20.98
N ALA A 278 -14.64 23.58 -19.92
CA ALA A 278 -13.78 24.69 -19.52
C ALA A 278 -12.58 24.85 -20.47
N LEU A 279 -12.02 23.76 -21.01
CA LEU A 279 -10.84 23.84 -21.89
C LEU A 279 -11.09 24.57 -23.22
N ASP A 280 -12.34 24.58 -23.70
CA ASP A 280 -12.72 25.27 -24.93
C ASP A 280 -12.99 26.76 -24.72
N SER A 281 -12.99 27.24 -23.47
CA SER A 281 -13.04 28.67 -23.21
C SER A 281 -11.66 29.29 -23.48
N GLU A 282 -11.56 30.13 -24.51
CA GLU A 282 -10.36 30.90 -24.88
C GLU A 282 -9.81 31.77 -23.72
N ASP A 283 -10.58 31.90 -22.62
CA ASP A 283 -10.26 32.64 -21.41
C ASP A 283 -9.47 31.88 -20.35
N ILE A 284 -9.13 30.59 -20.55
CA ILE A 284 -8.16 29.91 -19.65
C ILE A 284 -6.74 30.35 -20.01
N ALA A 285 -6.43 31.60 -19.69
CA ALA A 285 -5.08 31.96 -19.35
C ALA A 285 -4.70 31.10 -18.15
N LEU A 286 -3.89 30.07 -18.38
CA LEU A 286 -3.16 29.39 -17.30
C LEU A 286 -2.71 30.49 -16.35
N PRO A 287 -3.12 30.51 -15.07
CA PRO A 287 -2.46 31.39 -14.13
C PRO A 287 -1.01 30.95 -14.20
N ALA A 288 -0.17 31.79 -14.78
CA ALA A 288 1.24 31.72 -14.58
C ALA A 288 1.44 32.02 -13.09
N ARG A 289 1.13 31.05 -12.22
CA ARG A 289 1.80 30.94 -10.94
C ARG A 289 3.24 30.73 -11.35
N GLN A 290 3.94 31.85 -11.50
CA GLN A 290 5.38 31.88 -11.65
C GLN A 290 5.91 30.99 -10.55
N PHE A 291 6.45 29.84 -10.95
CA PHE A 291 7.20 28.99 -10.06
C PHE A 291 8.29 29.86 -9.48
N ASP A 292 8.19 30.23 -8.20
CA ASP A 292 9.24 30.96 -7.53
C ASP A 292 10.41 29.99 -7.33
N PRO A 293 11.54 30.15 -8.05
CA PRO A 293 12.69 29.27 -7.89
C PRO A 293 13.24 29.32 -6.47
N ALA A 294 13.03 30.42 -5.73
CA ALA A 294 13.43 30.55 -4.34
C ALA A 294 12.62 29.62 -3.43
N MET A 295 11.31 29.49 -3.65
CA MET A 295 10.46 28.55 -2.92
C MET A 295 10.87 27.10 -3.18
N LEU A 296 11.18 26.74 -4.43
CA LEU A 296 11.65 25.40 -4.78
C LEU A 296 12.99 25.09 -4.07
N ASN A 297 13.93 26.04 -4.09
CA ASN A 297 15.21 25.89 -3.44
C ASN A 297 15.07 25.79 -1.90
N ALA A 298 14.18 26.59 -1.30
CA ALA A 298 13.88 26.51 0.13
C ALA A 298 13.29 25.14 0.52
N ASN A 299 12.34 24.63 -0.27
CA ASN A 299 11.77 23.29 -0.05
C ASN A 299 12.83 22.19 -0.20
N HIS A 300 13.67 22.27 -1.24
CA HIS A 300 14.77 21.32 -1.45
C HIS A 300 15.74 21.33 -0.25
N GLN A 301 16.15 22.52 0.21
CA GLN A 301 17.03 22.65 1.39
C GLN A 301 16.37 22.09 2.66
N GLY A 302 15.08 22.32 2.86
CA GLY A 302 14.31 21.76 3.97
C GLY A 302 14.29 20.22 3.94
N THR A 303 14.04 19.63 2.77
CA THR A 303 14.05 18.17 2.59
C THR A 303 15.44 17.58 2.85
N LEU A 304 16.50 18.20 2.34
CA LEU A 304 17.88 17.76 2.58
C LEU A 304 18.26 17.83 4.06
N ALA A 305 17.88 18.91 4.75
CA ALA A 305 18.14 19.07 6.18
C ALA A 305 17.40 18.00 7.01
N ALA A 306 16.12 17.73 6.71
CA ALA A 306 15.35 16.69 7.38
C ALA A 306 15.92 15.28 7.13
N ALA A 307 16.38 14.99 5.91
CA ALA A 307 17.04 13.74 5.57
C ALA A 307 18.38 13.58 6.31
N ALA A 308 19.19 14.64 6.37
CA ALA A 308 20.46 14.63 7.08
C ALA A 308 20.28 14.42 8.60
N LEU A 309 19.30 15.10 9.20
CA LEU A 309 18.99 14.97 10.63
C LEU A 309 18.47 13.57 10.98
N SER A 310 17.58 13.01 10.17
CA SER A 310 17.06 11.65 10.40
C SER A 310 18.15 10.59 10.21
N GLY A 311 19.01 10.71 9.19
CA GLY A 311 20.17 9.84 8.99
C GLY A 311 21.17 9.91 10.15
N ALA A 312 21.51 11.11 10.62
CA ALA A 312 22.40 11.30 11.77
C ALA A 312 21.81 10.72 13.06
N GLY A 313 20.51 10.93 13.31
CA GLY A 313 19.81 10.38 14.47
C GLY A 313 19.76 8.85 14.47
N PHE A 314 19.53 8.24 13.31
CA PHE A 314 19.57 6.79 13.16
C PHE A 314 20.97 6.22 13.44
N LEU A 315 22.02 6.81 12.86
CA LEU A 315 23.41 6.38 13.09
C LEU A 315 23.81 6.51 14.57
N ALA A 316 23.47 7.62 15.21
CA ALA A 316 23.74 7.83 16.64
C ALA A 316 23.04 6.75 17.50
N SER A 317 21.80 6.41 17.17
CA SER A 317 21.03 5.36 17.87
C SER A 317 21.66 3.98 17.69
N LEU A 318 22.11 3.66 16.47
CA LEU A 318 22.79 2.40 16.17
C LEU A 318 24.14 2.28 16.90
N ILE A 319 24.95 3.35 16.89
CA ILE A 319 26.22 3.41 17.63
C ILE A 319 25.98 3.23 19.14
N GLY A 320 24.96 3.92 19.69
CA GLY A 320 24.56 3.78 21.08
C GLY A 320 24.17 2.34 21.44
N LEU A 321 23.39 1.68 20.58
CA LEU A 321 22.99 0.29 20.76
C LEU A 321 24.20 -0.67 20.74
N ILE A 322 25.11 -0.51 19.77
CA ILE A 322 26.32 -1.33 19.65
C ILE A 322 27.22 -1.15 20.88
N ALA A 323 27.42 0.09 21.34
CA ALA A 323 28.21 0.38 22.53
C ALA A 323 27.61 -0.27 23.79
N LEU A 324 26.28 -0.30 23.90
CA LEU A 324 25.56 -0.89 25.02
C LEU A 324 25.63 -2.43 25.01
N LEU A 325 25.55 -3.04 23.84
CA LEU A 325 25.73 -4.49 23.66
C LEU A 325 27.15 -4.94 23.98
N ARG A 326 28.18 -4.16 23.59
CA ARG A 326 29.58 -4.46 23.92
C ARG A 326 29.90 -4.37 25.41
N ARG A 327 29.15 -3.59 26.20
CA ARG A 327 29.34 -3.51 27.66
C ARG A 327 28.77 -4.70 28.43
N ARG A 328 27.93 -5.52 27.78
CA ARG A 328 27.28 -6.69 28.41
C ARG A 328 28.02 -8.01 28.19
N ASN A 329 28.96 -8.04 27.24
CA ASN A 329 29.88 -9.17 27.01
C ASN A 329 31.24 -8.87 27.63
#